data_AF-A0A133Z8V1-F1
#
_entry.id   AF-A0A133Z8V1-F1
#
_cell.length_a   1.000
_cell.length_b   1.000
_cell.length_c   1.000
_cell.angle_alpha   90.00
_cell.angle_beta   90.00
_cell.angle_gamma   90.00
#
_symmetry.space_group_name_H-M   'P 1'
#
loop_
_entity.id
_entity.type
_entity.pdbx_description
1 polymer ?
#
loop_
_entity_poly.entity_id
_entity_poly.type
_entity_poly.pdbx_seq_one_letter_code
_entity_poly.pdbx_strand_id
1 'polypeptide(L)'
;MERHMTVCPYCGAGCKFDLVVDDAGKVVAAEGLDGITNQGELCLKGLHGFDFINDTKILTPRIYHPMIRRTKDSDLERVTWDEALDFTAKKLLAIKEKYGPDAIMLTGSSRGPGNEANYVMQKFTRACIGTNNIDNCART
;
A
#
# COMPACT_ATOMS: atom_id res chain seq x y z
N MET A 1 18.90 17.73 -9.33
CA MET A 1 17.89 17.58 -8.26
C MET A 1 16.52 18.03 -8.74
N GLU A 2 15.60 17.08 -8.83
CA GLU A 2 14.21 17.28 -9.25
C GLU A 2 13.28 17.42 -8.05
N ARG A 3 12.11 18.03 -8.26
CA ARG A 3 11.05 18.17 -7.26
C ARG A 3 9.78 17.51 -7.78
N HIS A 4 9.23 16.62 -6.98
CA HIS A 4 8.03 15.86 -7.32
C HIS A 4 6.96 16.10 -6.26
N MET A 5 5.88 16.79 -6.65
CA MET A 5 4.77 17.12 -5.75
C MET A 5 4.00 15.86 -5.35
N THR A 6 3.70 15.75 -4.06
CA THR A 6 2.87 14.69 -3.50
C THR A 6 2.09 15.16 -2.25
N VAL A 7 1.29 14.26 -1.68
CA VAL A 7 0.50 14.50 -0.47
C VAL A 7 1.02 13.63 0.67
N CYS A 8 1.11 14.21 1.86
CA CYS A 8 1.65 13.55 3.06
C CYS A 8 0.92 12.24 3.40
N PRO A 9 1.62 11.09 3.53
CA PRO A 9 0.99 9.76 3.71
C PRO A 9 0.64 9.41 5.16
N TYR A 10 0.63 10.40 6.07
CA TYR A 10 0.54 10.19 7.51
C TYR A 10 -0.87 10.34 8.07
N CYS A 11 -1.30 11.56 8.36
CA CYS A 11 -2.61 11.86 8.92
C CYS A 11 -3.57 12.39 7.84
N GLY A 12 -4.83 12.64 8.21
CA GLY A 12 -5.86 13.16 7.30
C GLY A 12 -5.77 14.66 6.95
N ALA A 13 -4.71 15.37 7.36
CA ALA A 13 -4.58 16.81 7.10
C ALA A 13 -4.34 17.14 5.62
N GLY A 14 -3.81 16.20 4.83
CA GLY A 14 -3.65 16.38 3.38
C GLY A 14 -2.61 17.43 2.96
N CYS A 15 -1.55 17.63 3.76
CA CYS A 15 -0.49 18.59 3.46
C CYS A 15 0.20 18.27 2.11
N LYS A 16 0.39 19.29 1.27
CA LYS A 16 1.13 19.19 0.01
C LYS A 16 2.60 19.50 0.21
N PHE A 17 3.47 18.74 -0.43
CA PHE A 17 4.91 18.93 -0.36
C PHE A 17 5.61 18.35 -1.59
N ASP A 18 6.80 18.84 -1.87
CA ASP A 18 7.70 18.25 -2.84
C ASP A 18 8.61 17.23 -2.17
N LEU A 19 8.79 16.09 -2.82
CA LEU A 19 9.94 15.22 -2.59
C LEU A 19 11.08 15.69 -3.49
N VAL A 20 12.23 15.99 -2.88
CA VAL A 20 13.45 16.34 -3.62
C VAL A 20 14.20 15.06 -3.95
N VAL A 21 14.43 14.84 -5.24
CA VAL A 21 15.08 13.64 -5.78
C VAL A 21 16.44 14.03 -6.34
N ASP A 22 17.48 13.33 -5.91
CA ASP A 22 18.84 13.53 -6.40
C ASP A 22 19.05 12.93 -7.80
N ASP A 23 20.22 13.18 -8.39
CA ASP A 23 20.53 12.73 -9.75
C ASP A 23 20.70 11.19 -9.84
N ALA A 24 20.78 10.49 -8.70
CA ALA A 24 20.76 9.04 -8.61
C ALA A 24 19.34 8.45 -8.46
N GLY A 25 18.31 9.30 -8.47
CA GLY A 25 16.91 8.91 -8.34
C GLY A 25 16.48 8.63 -6.89
N LYS A 26 17.25 9.05 -5.89
CA LYS A 26 16.93 8.85 -4.47
C LYS A 26 16.23 10.08 -3.90
N VAL A 27 15.19 9.82 -3.10
CA VAL A 27 14.53 10.87 -2.30
C VAL A 27 15.46 11.29 -1.15
N VAL A 28 15.83 12.56 -1.11
CA VAL A 28 16.81 13.12 -0.16
C VAL A 28 16.25 14.19 0.77
N ALA A 29 15.15 14.84 0.41
CA ALA A 29 14.50 15.85 1.25
C ALA A 29 12.99 15.95 0.96
N ALA A 30 12.29 16.66 1.83
CA ALA A 30 10.89 17.04 1.70
C ALA A 30 10.77 18.56 1.91
N GLU A 31 10.08 19.26 1.01
CA GLU A 31 9.88 20.72 1.05
C GLU A 31 8.39 21.03 1.05
N GLY A 32 7.89 21.76 2.06
CA GLY A 32 6.48 22.10 2.15
C GLY A 32 6.03 23.02 1.01
N LEU A 33 4.84 22.74 0.46
CA LEU A 33 4.23 23.56 -0.60
C LEU A 33 3.03 24.32 -0.06
N ASP A 34 2.64 25.37 -0.80
CA ASP A 34 1.44 26.16 -0.55
C ASP A 34 0.15 25.38 -0.87
N GLY A 35 -0.12 24.35 -0.07
CA GLY A 35 -1.34 23.57 -0.12
C GLY A 35 -2.45 24.21 0.70
N ILE A 36 -3.71 23.94 0.32
CA ILE A 36 -4.91 24.50 0.96
C ILE A 36 -4.88 24.37 2.49
N THR A 37 -4.41 23.24 3.01
CA THR A 37 -4.42 22.93 4.44
C THR A 37 -3.12 23.26 5.17
N ASN A 38 -2.01 23.44 4.46
CA ASN A 38 -0.69 23.52 5.09
C ASN A 38 0.12 24.77 4.73
N GLN A 39 -0.18 25.46 3.61
CA GLN A 39 0.36 26.79 3.29
C GLN A 39 1.90 26.90 3.42
N GLY A 40 2.62 25.87 2.99
CA GLY A 40 4.09 25.78 3.07
C GLY A 40 4.61 25.05 4.32
N GLU A 41 3.78 24.84 5.33
CA GLU A 41 4.21 24.25 6.61
C GLU A 41 4.10 22.71 6.62
N LEU A 42 5.03 22.06 7.31
CA LEU A 42 5.01 20.61 7.57
C LEU A 42 5.38 20.32 9.03
N CYS A 43 4.69 19.37 9.64
CA CYS A 43 5.13 18.81 10.92
C CYS A 43 6.33 17.87 10.74
N LEU A 44 6.94 17.43 11.85
CA LEU A 44 8.10 16.52 11.86
C LEU A 44 7.93 15.28 10.97
N LYS A 45 6.73 14.69 10.96
CA LYS A 45 6.43 13.51 10.13
C LYS A 45 6.47 13.83 8.64
N GLY A 46 5.94 14.98 8.22
CA GLY A 46 5.98 15.40 6.81
C GLY A 46 7.38 15.75 6.35
N LEU A 47 8.16 16.41 7.22
CA LEU A 47 9.50 16.90 6.89
C LEU A 47 10.57 15.79 6.87
N HIS A 48 10.47 14.78 7.74
CA HIS A 48 11.52 13.75 7.87
C HIS A 48 11.04 12.32 7.60
N GLY A 49 9.72 12.09 7.58
CA GLY A 49 9.15 10.76 7.50
C GLY A 49 9.16 10.13 6.11
N PHE A 50 9.92 10.64 5.14
CA PHE A 50 9.99 10.06 3.80
C PHE A 50 11.03 8.94 3.67
N ASP A 51 11.98 8.83 4.61
CA ASP A 51 13.19 8.01 4.43
C ASP A 51 12.91 6.51 4.29
N PHE A 52 11.76 6.03 4.79
CA PHE A 52 11.39 4.61 4.75
C PHE A 52 11.27 4.10 3.31
N ILE A 53 11.14 5.01 2.34
CA ILE A 53 11.17 4.72 0.92
C ILE A 53 12.50 4.05 0.53
N ASN A 54 13.59 4.45 1.17
CA ASN A 54 14.98 4.05 0.89
C ASN A 54 15.44 2.78 1.61
N ASP A 55 14.53 1.99 2.18
CA ASP A 55 14.84 0.71 2.86
C ASP A 55 15.96 0.83 3.90
N THR A 56 15.76 1.72 4.88
CA THR A 56 16.74 2.03 5.92
C THR A 56 17.05 0.85 6.85
N LYS A 57 16.17 -0.16 6.89
CA LYS A 57 16.27 -1.35 7.76
C LYS A 57 16.43 -1.02 9.26
N ILE A 58 16.10 0.20 9.69
CA ILE A 58 16.16 0.59 11.11
C ILE A 58 15.22 -0.28 11.96
N LEU A 59 14.03 -0.56 11.43
CA LEU A 59 13.04 -1.40 12.10
C LEU A 59 12.76 -2.70 11.34
N THR A 60 12.53 -2.61 10.03
CA THR A 60 12.18 -3.76 9.20
C THR A 60 12.62 -3.53 7.75
N PRO A 61 13.09 -4.55 7.03
CA PRO A 61 13.40 -4.44 5.62
C PRO A 61 12.15 -4.25 4.76
N ARG A 62 12.27 -3.50 3.68
CA ARG A 62 11.23 -3.40 2.63
C ARG A 62 11.08 -4.73 1.93
N ILE A 63 9.82 -5.08 1.62
CA ILE A 63 9.49 -6.30 0.88
C ILE A 63 9.61 -6.01 -0.61
N TYR A 64 10.52 -6.73 -1.28
CA TYR A 64 10.81 -6.57 -2.72
C TYR A 64 10.34 -7.75 -3.58
N HIS A 65 10.01 -8.89 -2.96
CA HIS A 65 9.65 -10.12 -3.66
C HIS A 65 8.35 -10.69 -3.12
N PRO A 66 7.49 -11.27 -3.99
CA PRO A 66 6.41 -12.13 -3.55
C PRO A 66 6.95 -13.32 -2.74
N MET A 67 6.16 -13.78 -1.78
CA MET A 67 6.50 -14.93 -0.95
C MET A 67 5.29 -15.81 -0.70
N ILE A 68 5.51 -17.11 -0.59
CA ILE A 68 4.47 -18.09 -0.20
C ILE A 68 4.95 -18.87 1.02
N ARG A 69 4.03 -19.11 1.94
CA ARG A 69 4.20 -20.10 3.01
C ARG A 69 3.40 -21.35 2.66
N ARG A 70 4.07 -22.48 2.41
CA ARG A 70 3.43 -23.69 1.85
C ARG A 70 2.64 -24.48 2.90
N THR A 71 3.13 -24.53 4.13
CA THR A 71 2.44 -25.13 5.27
C THR A 71 2.44 -24.14 6.43
N LYS A 72 1.58 -24.33 7.44
CA LYS A 72 1.50 -23.37 8.56
C LYS A 72 2.84 -23.21 9.30
N ASP A 73 3.61 -24.29 9.36
CA ASP A 73 4.85 -24.37 10.13
C ASP A 73 6.11 -24.16 9.27
N SER A 74 5.99 -24.01 7.94
CA SER A 74 7.13 -23.69 7.06
C SER A 74 7.44 -22.19 7.07
N ASP A 75 8.65 -21.79 6.70
CA ASP A 75 8.98 -20.38 6.49
C ASP A 75 8.32 -19.77 5.24
N LEU A 76 8.43 -18.44 5.11
CA LEU A 76 8.08 -17.72 3.87
C LEU A 76 9.21 -17.88 2.86
N GLU A 77 8.87 -18.41 1.69
CA GLU A 77 9.82 -18.63 0.59
C GLU A 77 9.57 -17.63 -0.52
N ARG A 78 10.64 -17.06 -1.08
CA ARG A 78 10.56 -16.15 -2.24
C ARG A 78 10.10 -16.94 -3.46
N VAL A 79 9.15 -16.36 -4.20
CA VAL A 79 8.59 -16.95 -5.42
C VAL A 79 8.48 -15.89 -6.52
N THR A 80 8.18 -16.33 -7.75
CA THR A 80 7.91 -15.41 -8.85
C THR A 80 6.53 -14.77 -8.73
N TRP A 81 6.29 -13.69 -9.47
CA TRP A 81 4.98 -13.07 -9.55
C TRP A 81 3.91 -14.02 -10.11
N ASP A 82 4.23 -14.74 -11.18
CA ASP A 82 3.31 -15.70 -11.80
C ASP A 82 2.87 -16.77 -10.80
N GLU A 83 3.82 -17.34 -10.05
CA GLU A 83 3.54 -18.36 -9.04
C GLU A 83 2.69 -17.80 -7.89
N ALA A 84 2.98 -16.59 -7.40
CA ALA A 84 2.22 -15.94 -6.34
C ALA A 84 0.78 -15.63 -6.75
N LEU A 85 0.60 -15.09 -7.96
CA LEU A 85 -0.72 -14.72 -8.49
C LEU A 85 -1.56 -15.96 -8.79
N ASP A 86 -0.98 -16.98 -9.44
CA ASP A 86 -1.65 -18.26 -9.70
C ASP A 86 -2.07 -18.97 -8.42
N PHE A 87 -1.15 -19.04 -7.43
CA PHE A 87 -1.43 -19.68 -6.16
C PHE A 87 -2.60 -18.99 -5.44
N THR A 88 -2.57 -17.66 -5.39
CA THR A 88 -3.61 -16.85 -4.75
C THR A 88 -4.96 -17.03 -5.46
N ALA A 89 -4.99 -16.93 -6.79
CA ALA A 89 -6.21 -17.10 -7.57
C ALA A 89 -6.82 -18.50 -7.39
N LYS A 90 -5.99 -19.56 -7.49
CA LYS A 90 -6.42 -20.95 -7.29
C LYS A 90 -7.03 -21.17 -5.90
N LYS A 91 -6.42 -20.62 -4.86
CA LYS A 91 -6.94 -20.73 -3.48
C LYS A 91 -8.25 -19.98 -3.28
N LEU A 92 -8.34 -18.74 -3.78
CA LEU A 92 -9.57 -17.94 -3.70
C LEU A 92 -10.73 -18.61 -4.44
N LEU A 93 -10.49 -19.12 -5.66
CA LEU A 93 -11.50 -19.84 -6.44
C LEU A 93 -11.98 -21.11 -5.74
N ALA A 94 -11.05 -21.93 -5.21
CA ALA A 94 -11.40 -23.15 -4.49
C ALA A 94 -12.23 -22.86 -3.22
N ILE A 95 -11.91 -21.79 -2.48
CA ILE A 95 -12.70 -21.36 -1.31
C ILE A 95 -14.09 -20.89 -1.74
N LYS A 96 -14.17 -20.06 -2.79
CA LYS A 96 -15.43 -19.56 -3.33
C LYS A 96 -16.34 -20.69 -3.81
N GLU A 97 -15.80 -21.67 -4.54
CA GLU A 97 -16.56 -22.83 -5.03
C GLU A 97 -17.07 -23.69 -3.88
N LYS A 98 -16.23 -23.93 -2.87
CA LYS A 98 -16.57 -24.84 -1.76
C LYS A 98 -17.49 -24.22 -0.70
N TYR A 99 -17.34 -22.93 -0.40
CA TYR A 99 -17.98 -22.27 0.74
C TYR A 99 -18.83 -21.05 0.36
N GLY A 100 -18.90 -20.71 -0.93
CA GLY A 100 -19.56 -19.51 -1.42
C GLY A 100 -18.67 -18.26 -1.35
N PRO A 101 -19.06 -17.17 -2.04
CA PRO A 101 -18.26 -15.95 -2.13
C PRO A 101 -18.14 -15.21 -0.79
N ASP A 102 -19.15 -15.31 0.09
CA ASP A 102 -19.15 -14.66 1.40
C ASP A 102 -18.19 -15.31 2.42
N ALA A 103 -17.55 -16.43 2.07
CA ALA A 103 -16.46 -17.00 2.87
C ALA A 103 -15.13 -16.24 2.71
N ILE A 104 -15.06 -15.26 1.80
CA ILE A 104 -13.86 -14.48 1.50
C ILE A 104 -14.06 -13.04 1.98
N MET A 105 -13.07 -12.50 2.69
CA MET A 105 -13.01 -11.11 3.14
C MET A 105 -11.79 -10.43 2.52
N LEU A 106 -11.97 -9.22 1.99
CA LEU A 106 -10.89 -8.37 1.51
C LEU A 106 -10.85 -7.07 2.29
N THR A 107 -9.72 -6.35 2.21
CA THR A 107 -9.58 -5.06 2.87
C THR A 107 -9.10 -3.99 1.90
N GLY A 108 -9.64 -2.79 2.07
CA GLY A 108 -9.03 -1.57 1.56
C GLY A 108 -7.87 -1.11 2.46
N SER A 109 -7.22 -0.03 2.06
CA SER A 109 -6.13 0.59 2.82
C SER A 109 -6.26 2.11 2.80
N SER A 110 -6.31 2.72 3.98
CA SER A 110 -6.45 4.18 4.18
C SER A 110 -5.10 4.91 4.19
N ARG A 111 -4.07 4.31 3.58
CA ARG A 111 -2.68 4.82 3.59
C ARG A 111 -2.22 5.15 2.16
N GLY A 112 -0.94 4.94 1.86
CA GLY A 112 -0.31 5.29 0.60
C GLY A 112 -0.88 4.71 -0.72
N PRO A 113 -1.68 3.62 -0.76
CA PRO A 113 -2.17 3.10 -2.05
C PRO A 113 -3.11 4.01 -2.85
N GLY A 114 -3.71 5.03 -2.22
CA GLY A 114 -4.64 5.96 -2.89
C GLY A 114 -6.07 5.45 -3.03
N ASN A 115 -6.94 6.31 -3.56
CA ASN A 115 -8.38 6.03 -3.68
C ASN A 115 -8.66 5.01 -4.79
N GLU A 116 -7.89 5.07 -5.87
CA GLU A 116 -8.00 4.24 -7.05
C GLU A 116 -7.75 2.77 -6.72
N ALA A 117 -6.73 2.48 -5.90
CA ALA A 117 -6.46 1.13 -5.43
C ALA A 117 -7.63 0.56 -4.59
N ASN A 118 -8.23 1.39 -3.73
CA ASN A 118 -9.42 1.00 -2.97
C ASN A 118 -10.63 0.77 -3.88
N TYR A 119 -10.81 1.59 -4.91
CA TYR A 119 -11.85 1.40 -5.92
C TYR A 119 -11.65 0.08 -6.70
N VAL A 120 -10.42 -0.23 -7.10
CA VAL A 120 -10.11 -1.51 -7.77
C VAL A 120 -10.37 -2.67 -6.83
N MET A 121 -9.96 -2.58 -5.56
CA MET A 121 -10.18 -3.63 -4.57
C MET A 121 -11.66 -3.93 -4.37
N GLN A 122 -12.49 -2.91 -4.15
CA GLN A 122 -13.93 -3.12 -3.97
C GLN A 122 -14.60 -3.66 -5.23
N LYS A 123 -14.12 -3.27 -6.42
CA LYS A 123 -14.62 -3.78 -7.69
C LYS A 123 -14.27 -5.26 -7.85
N PHE A 124 -13.04 -5.65 -7.52
CA PHE A 124 -12.64 -7.06 -7.52
C PHE A 124 -13.48 -7.89 -6.55
N THR A 125 -13.69 -7.41 -5.32
CA THR A 125 -14.52 -8.09 -4.32
C THR A 125 -15.96 -8.29 -4.81
N ARG A 126 -16.59 -7.25 -5.36
CA ARG A 126 -18.00 -7.32 -5.76
C ARG A 126 -18.21 -8.00 -7.10
N ALA A 127 -17.42 -7.66 -8.11
CA ALA A 127 -17.63 -8.14 -9.48
C ALA A 127 -16.94 -9.48 -9.77
N CYS A 128 -15.75 -9.73 -9.20
CA CYS A 128 -14.99 -10.96 -9.47
C CYS A 128 -15.26 -12.02 -8.39
N ILE A 129 -15.16 -11.65 -7.11
CA ILE A 129 -15.46 -12.59 -6.01
C ILE A 129 -16.97 -12.79 -5.88
N GLY A 130 -17.77 -11.72 -5.93
CA GLY A 130 -19.23 -11.82 -5.85
C GLY A 130 -19.77 -11.63 -4.43
N THR A 131 -19.06 -10.88 -3.60
CA THR A 131 -19.44 -10.58 -2.20
C THR A 131 -19.31 -9.09 -1.91
N ASN A 132 -19.95 -8.63 -0.84
CA ASN A 132 -19.78 -7.29 -0.28
C ASN A 132 -18.80 -7.24 0.90
N ASN A 133 -18.13 -8.35 1.20
CA ASN A 133 -17.17 -8.49 2.29
C ASN A 133 -15.86 -7.74 1.99
N ILE A 134 -15.93 -6.41 2.09
CA ILE A 134 -14.80 -5.51 2.04
C ILE A 134 -14.96 -4.40 3.07
N ASP A 135 -13.88 -4.12 3.80
CA ASP A 135 -13.83 -3.03 4.76
C ASP A 135 -12.42 -2.40 4.84
N ASN A 136 -12.24 -1.32 5.61
CA ASN A 136 -10.93 -0.73 5.88
C ASN A 136 -10.80 -0.29 7.35
N CYS A 137 -9.57 -0.01 7.77
CA CYS A 137 -9.26 0.33 9.16
C CYS A 137 -9.78 1.70 9.62
N ALA A 138 -10.16 2.59 8.72
CA ALA A 138 -10.58 3.96 9.01
C ALA A 138 -12.11 4.14 9.01
N ARG A 139 -12.86 3.05 9.07
CA ARG A 139 -14.31 3.10 9.26
C ARG A 139 -14.62 3.56 10.70
N THR A 140 -14.73 4.87 10.91
CA THR A 140 -15.40 5.47 12.07
C THR A 140 -16.78 5.94 11.67
#